data_AF-W1WJQ7-F1
#
_entry.id   AF-W1WJQ7-F1
#
_cell.length_a   1.000
_cell.length_b   1.000
_cell.length_c   1.000
_cell.angle_alpha   90.00
_cell.angle_beta   90.00
_cell.angle_gamma   90.00
#
_symmetry.space_group_name_H-M   'P 1'
#
loop_
_entity.id
_entity.type
_entity.pdbx_description
1 polymer ?
#
loop_
_entity_poly.entity_id
_entity_poly.type
_entity_poly.pdbx_seq_one_letter_code
_entity_poly.pdbx_strand_id
1 'polypeptide(L)'
;NEDRKKPLIDRQDGLTKIVFQEGLGNLADKTERLLKLGRVFGEECGLHEDAAVVLERATELAKTDLTTGMVTEFTELQGVMGKEYALLDGESEEVAEAIFEQYLPRFAGDVLPQTEAGKVLSIIDKVDNIVATFSRGLIPTGSQDPYALRRQTIGILNILLGSDWNISLRPIFKASMELLNVAADKQEELLSQVEEFFTLRLKNIFLDREVPHHVIDLLLSNNELSVADAEGLVNALLANRIDENVELVQAYTRMYNLVKDVEYTGVNSDLLKEDAEKALFEAASKASEASLAAWEANDYTAVVAVPATLVPAINKFFEDVMVMDKDEAIKANRLQLVRLAYSVMAIIGDISALK
;
A
#
# COMPACT_ATOMS: atom_id res chain seq x y z
N ASN A 1 24.42 -12.66 34.62
CA ASN A 1 23.30 -13.40 35.26
C ASN A 1 22.34 -12.48 36.04
N GLU A 2 22.55 -11.16 36.07
CA GLU A 2 21.60 -10.23 36.69
C GLU A 2 20.30 -10.11 35.90
N ASP A 3 20.38 -10.07 34.56
CA ASP A 3 19.18 -9.90 33.72
C ASP A 3 18.17 -11.05 33.83
N ARG A 4 18.65 -12.26 34.12
CA ARG A 4 17.84 -13.47 34.26
C ARG A 4 17.09 -13.58 35.60
N LYS A 5 17.29 -12.64 36.53
CA LYS A 5 16.60 -12.65 37.83
C LYS A 5 15.15 -12.17 37.73
N LYS A 6 14.80 -11.50 36.64
CA LYS A 6 13.49 -10.90 36.42
C LYS A 6 13.05 -11.21 34.98
N PRO A 7 11.93 -11.94 34.78
CA PRO A 7 11.45 -12.29 33.45
C PRO A 7 11.01 -11.03 32.67
N LEU A 8 10.93 -11.14 31.35
CA LEU A 8 10.54 -10.07 30.44
C LEU A 8 9.19 -9.46 30.79
N ILE A 9 8.20 -10.28 31.13
CA ILE A 9 6.85 -9.79 31.45
C ILE A 9 6.84 -8.83 32.65
N ASP A 10 7.68 -9.09 33.66
CA ASP A 10 7.74 -8.24 34.85
C ASP A 10 8.47 -6.90 34.56
N ARG A 11 9.13 -6.76 33.41
CA ARG A 11 9.95 -5.59 33.05
C ARG A 11 9.17 -4.47 32.37
N GLN A 12 7.88 -4.64 32.10
CA GLN A 12 7.01 -3.65 31.46
C GLN A 12 7.03 -2.28 32.16
N ASP A 13 7.05 -2.24 33.50
CA ASP A 13 7.15 -0.98 34.26
C ASP A 13 8.39 -0.14 33.88
N GLY A 14 9.48 -0.79 33.47
CA GLY A 14 10.69 -0.10 33.05
C GLY A 14 10.50 0.72 31.77
N LEU A 15 9.55 0.34 30.92
CA LEU A 15 9.25 1.03 29.66
C LEU A 15 8.69 2.43 29.89
N THR A 16 8.04 2.68 31.03
CA THR A 16 7.54 4.01 31.41
C THR A 16 8.65 5.05 31.57
N LYS A 17 9.89 4.59 31.81
CA LYS A 17 11.07 5.44 32.01
C LYS A 17 11.80 5.76 30.70
N ILE A 18 11.48 5.08 29.61
CA ILE A 18 12.12 5.27 28.32
C ILE A 18 11.21 6.13 27.45
N VAL A 19 11.62 7.38 27.22
CA VAL A 19 10.90 8.30 26.34
C VAL A 19 10.90 7.73 24.92
N PHE A 20 9.72 7.63 24.31
CA PHE A 20 9.59 7.20 22.93
C PHE A 20 10.04 8.32 21.97
N GLN A 21 9.39 9.47 22.09
CA GLN A 21 9.72 10.70 21.38
C GLN A 21 9.17 11.89 22.20
N GLU A 22 9.83 13.03 22.14
CA GLU A 22 9.49 14.20 22.97
C GLU A 22 8.00 14.57 22.83
N GLY A 23 7.22 14.38 23.89
CA GLY A 23 5.78 14.66 23.96
C GLY A 23 4.86 13.64 23.26
N LEU A 24 5.35 12.46 22.90
CA LEU A 24 4.54 11.33 22.39
C LEU A 24 4.53 10.14 23.38
N GLY A 25 4.88 10.42 24.64
CA GLY A 25 4.88 9.44 25.72
C GLY A 25 6.17 8.61 25.80
N ASN A 26 6.02 7.45 26.41
CA ASN A 26 7.09 6.49 26.69
C ASN A 26 6.88 5.17 25.94
N LEU A 27 7.77 4.20 26.12
CA LEU A 27 7.67 2.91 25.43
C LEU A 27 6.53 2.02 25.93
N ALA A 28 6.00 2.24 27.14
CA ALA A 28 4.78 1.57 27.58
C ALA A 28 3.57 2.10 26.80
N ASP A 29 3.47 3.43 26.63
CA ASP A 29 2.43 4.06 25.79
C ASP A 29 2.53 3.56 24.34
N LYS A 30 3.74 3.44 23.80
CA LYS A 30 3.97 2.84 22.48
C LYS A 30 3.49 1.40 22.43
N THR A 31 3.84 0.57 23.41
CA THR A 31 3.43 -0.84 23.46
C THR A 31 1.91 -0.97 23.46
N GLU A 32 1.19 -0.13 24.20
CA GLU A 32 -0.28 -0.09 24.18
C GLU A 32 -0.83 0.29 22.80
N ARG A 33 -0.22 1.27 22.12
CA ARG A 33 -0.59 1.60 20.74
C ARG A 33 -0.34 0.42 19.80
N LEU A 34 0.79 -0.27 19.92
CA LEU A 34 1.10 -1.44 19.09
C LEU A 34 0.11 -2.58 19.31
N LEU A 35 -0.35 -2.85 20.54
CA LEU A 35 -1.40 -3.86 20.79
C LEU A 35 -2.69 -3.52 20.03
N LYS A 36 -3.10 -2.24 20.06
CA LYS A 36 -4.29 -1.77 19.35
C LYS A 36 -4.13 -1.82 17.83
N LEU A 37 -2.97 -1.39 17.32
CA LEU A 37 -2.64 -1.47 15.89
C LEU A 37 -2.52 -2.91 15.40
N GLY A 38 -1.95 -3.80 16.21
CA GLY A 38 -1.79 -5.22 15.91
C GLY A 38 -3.13 -5.92 15.77
N ARG A 39 -4.11 -5.56 16.61
CA ARG A 39 -5.49 -6.05 16.45
C ARG A 39 -6.11 -5.60 15.12
N VAL A 40 -6.07 -4.30 14.83
CA VAL A 40 -6.66 -3.76 13.58
C VAL A 40 -5.99 -4.35 12.35
N PHE A 41 -4.66 -4.30 12.29
CA PHE A 41 -3.92 -4.75 11.11
C PHE A 41 -3.89 -6.27 10.99
N GLY A 42 -3.90 -6.98 12.12
CA GLY A 42 -3.99 -8.44 12.15
C GLY A 42 -5.30 -8.96 11.57
N GLU A 43 -6.42 -8.32 11.90
CA GLU A 43 -7.74 -8.60 11.31
C GLU A 43 -7.73 -8.36 9.79
N GLU A 44 -7.16 -7.23 9.33
CA GLU A 44 -7.02 -6.90 7.89
C GLU A 44 -6.13 -7.90 7.15
N CYS A 45 -5.06 -8.40 7.78
CA CYS A 45 -4.18 -9.43 7.21
C CYS A 45 -4.82 -10.82 7.18
N GLY A 46 -5.98 -11.01 7.81
CA GLY A 46 -6.63 -12.31 7.93
C GLY A 46 -5.90 -13.29 8.85
N LEU A 47 -5.19 -12.80 9.88
CA LEU A 47 -4.49 -13.65 10.84
C LEU A 47 -5.44 -14.69 11.48
N HIS A 48 -5.00 -15.94 11.52
CA HIS A 48 -5.68 -16.99 12.27
C HIS A 48 -5.58 -16.75 13.79
N GLU A 49 -6.50 -17.34 14.56
CA GLU A 49 -6.59 -17.15 16.02
C GLU A 49 -5.26 -17.43 16.74
N ASP A 50 -4.58 -18.53 16.40
CA ASP A 50 -3.28 -18.88 16.99
C ASP A 50 -2.22 -17.81 16.73
N ALA A 51 -2.14 -17.29 15.50
CA ALA A 51 -1.16 -16.28 15.13
C ALA A 51 -1.51 -14.90 15.72
N ALA A 52 -2.79 -14.59 15.93
CA ALA A 52 -3.24 -13.41 16.64
C ALA A 52 -2.86 -13.45 18.13
N VAL A 53 -2.98 -14.61 18.78
CA VAL A 53 -2.52 -14.81 20.18
C VAL A 53 -1.00 -14.64 20.29
N VAL A 54 -0.25 -15.22 19.35
CA VAL A 54 1.21 -15.04 19.28
C VAL A 54 1.57 -13.56 19.09
N LEU A 55 0.88 -12.86 18.19
CA LEU A 55 1.10 -11.43 17.96
C LEU A 55 0.86 -10.60 19.21
N GLU A 56 -0.27 -10.80 19.90
CA GLU A 56 -0.60 -10.07 21.13
C GLU A 56 0.50 -10.30 22.18
N ARG A 57 0.84 -11.56 22.43
CA ARG A 57 1.85 -11.93 23.43
C ARG A 57 3.24 -11.40 23.07
N ALA A 58 3.66 -11.52 21.83
CA ALA A 58 4.93 -10.96 21.36
C ALA A 58 4.95 -9.44 21.53
N THR A 59 3.86 -8.76 21.22
CA THR A 59 3.75 -7.29 21.34
C THR A 59 3.91 -6.82 22.79
N GLU A 60 3.30 -7.51 23.75
CA GLU A 60 3.44 -7.22 25.19
C GLU A 60 4.90 -7.26 25.68
N LEU A 61 5.70 -8.12 25.06
CA LEU A 61 7.09 -8.40 25.45
C LEU A 61 8.11 -7.64 24.61
N ALA A 62 7.75 -7.21 23.40
CA ALA A 62 8.69 -6.84 22.33
C ALA A 62 9.72 -5.77 22.69
N LYS A 63 9.38 -4.83 23.58
CA LYS A 63 10.26 -3.72 23.99
C LYS A 63 10.93 -3.93 25.36
N THR A 64 10.55 -4.99 26.09
CA THR A 64 10.96 -5.19 27.49
C THR A 64 12.46 -5.47 27.63
N ASP A 65 13.10 -6.00 26.59
CA ASP A 65 14.53 -6.23 26.52
C ASP A 65 15.36 -4.94 26.60
N LEU A 66 14.82 -3.80 26.15
CA LEU A 66 15.43 -2.46 26.27
C LEU A 66 15.67 -2.04 27.73
N THR A 67 15.03 -2.70 28.70
CA THR A 67 15.23 -2.46 30.14
C THR A 67 16.30 -3.38 30.76
N THR A 68 16.89 -4.28 29.96
CA THR A 68 17.91 -5.22 30.41
C THR A 68 19.29 -4.55 30.40
N GLY A 69 20.16 -4.99 31.31
CA GLY A 69 21.54 -4.51 31.37
C GLY A 69 22.29 -4.78 30.08
N MET A 70 22.12 -5.99 29.51
CA MET A 70 22.75 -6.37 28.24
C MET A 70 22.40 -5.41 27.10
N VAL A 71 21.12 -5.08 26.90
CA VAL A 71 20.70 -4.19 25.80
C VAL A 71 21.01 -2.72 26.11
N THR A 72 21.00 -2.34 27.39
CA THR A 72 21.43 -0.99 27.81
C THR A 72 22.91 -0.76 27.50
N GLU A 73 23.76 -1.78 27.68
CA GLU A 73 25.19 -1.72 27.35
C GLU A 73 25.46 -1.93 25.85
N PHE A 74 24.68 -2.79 25.18
CA PHE A 74 24.86 -3.20 23.78
C PHE A 74 23.53 -3.11 23.01
N THR A 75 23.19 -1.89 22.60
CA THR A 75 21.92 -1.58 21.91
C THR A 75 21.69 -2.38 20.62
N GLU A 76 22.75 -2.85 19.98
CA GLU A 76 22.71 -3.70 18.78
C GLU A 76 22.12 -5.09 19.04
N LEU A 77 22.05 -5.52 20.30
CA LEU A 77 21.50 -6.81 20.71
C LEU A 77 19.99 -6.77 20.98
N GLN A 78 19.34 -5.62 20.80
CA GLN A 78 17.86 -5.54 20.91
C GLN A 78 17.17 -6.51 19.94
N GLY A 79 16.04 -7.07 20.36
CA GLY A 79 15.32 -8.12 19.63
C GLY A 79 15.98 -9.49 19.73
N VAL A 80 17.31 -9.59 19.57
CA VAL A 80 18.06 -10.85 19.79
C VAL A 80 17.98 -11.25 21.25
N MET A 81 18.31 -10.35 22.17
CA MET A 81 18.19 -10.64 23.60
C MET A 81 16.73 -10.80 24.02
N GLY A 82 15.80 -10.06 23.40
CA GLY A 82 14.37 -10.25 23.61
C GLY A 82 13.93 -11.70 23.32
N LYS A 83 14.32 -12.24 22.16
CA LYS A 83 14.07 -13.65 21.80
C LYS A 83 14.70 -14.62 22.78
N GLU A 84 16.00 -14.48 23.07
CA GLU A 84 16.71 -15.39 23.97
C GLU A 84 16.12 -15.38 25.38
N TYR A 85 15.75 -14.21 25.90
CA TYR A 85 15.12 -14.10 27.21
C TYR A 85 13.70 -14.64 27.22
N ALA A 86 12.90 -14.42 26.17
CA ALA A 86 11.56 -15.00 26.05
C ALA A 86 11.60 -16.54 26.11
N LEU A 87 12.54 -17.16 25.38
CA LEU A 87 12.74 -18.62 25.42
C LEU A 87 13.16 -19.10 26.82
N LEU A 88 14.07 -18.39 27.48
CA LEU A 88 14.52 -18.73 28.83
C LEU A 88 13.43 -18.56 29.89
N ASP A 89 12.49 -17.64 29.66
CA ASP A 89 11.33 -17.40 30.52
C ASP A 89 10.16 -18.39 30.24
N GLY A 90 10.29 -19.22 29.20
CA GLY A 90 9.33 -20.27 28.87
C GLY A 90 8.23 -19.89 27.88
N GLU A 91 8.40 -18.77 27.17
CA GLU A 91 7.53 -18.43 26.03
C GLU A 91 7.72 -19.42 24.87
N SER A 92 6.72 -19.49 23.98
CA SER A 92 6.80 -20.36 22.80
C SER A 92 7.85 -19.86 21.79
N GLU A 93 8.32 -20.76 20.92
CA GLU A 93 9.28 -20.40 19.86
C GLU A 93 8.70 -19.34 18.93
N GLU A 94 7.40 -19.41 18.61
CA GLU A 94 6.71 -18.46 17.75
C GLU A 94 6.64 -17.05 18.36
N VAL A 95 6.37 -16.95 19.67
CA VAL A 95 6.40 -15.65 20.39
C VAL A 95 7.81 -15.07 20.40
N ALA A 96 8.80 -15.89 20.73
CA ALA A 96 10.19 -15.45 20.79
C ALA A 96 10.72 -15.03 19.42
N GLU A 97 10.34 -15.73 18.35
CA GLU A 97 10.68 -15.37 16.97
C GLU A 97 10.02 -14.05 16.58
N ALA A 98 8.73 -13.86 16.85
CA ALA A 98 8.02 -12.62 16.53
C ALA A 98 8.64 -11.38 17.22
N ILE A 99 9.14 -11.53 18.45
CA ILE A 99 9.88 -10.48 19.17
C ILE A 99 11.15 -10.07 18.40
N PHE A 100 11.92 -11.03 17.92
CA PHE A 100 13.11 -10.77 17.11
C PHE A 100 12.74 -10.15 15.75
N GLU A 101 11.73 -10.73 15.09
CA GLU A 101 11.28 -10.35 13.76
C GLU A 101 10.71 -8.94 13.67
N GLN A 102 10.21 -8.37 14.77
CA GLN A 102 9.77 -6.96 14.84
C GLN A 102 10.80 -5.99 14.25
N TYR A 103 12.09 -6.25 14.50
CA TYR A 103 13.17 -5.36 14.07
C TYR A 103 13.57 -5.56 12.61
N LEU A 104 13.12 -6.63 11.96
CA LEU A 104 13.43 -6.94 10.58
C LEU A 104 12.55 -6.16 9.58
N PRO A 105 13.04 -5.86 8.37
CA PRO A 105 14.46 -5.81 8.01
C PRO A 105 15.15 -4.61 8.68
N ARG A 106 16.38 -4.80 9.17
CA ARG A 106 17.14 -3.73 9.88
C ARG A 106 17.88 -2.81 8.91
N PHE A 107 18.18 -3.30 7.71
CA PHE A 107 18.85 -2.58 6.63
C PHE A 107 18.42 -3.13 5.27
N ALA A 108 18.77 -2.42 4.19
CA ALA A 108 18.44 -2.84 2.83
C ALA A 108 19.13 -4.18 2.50
N GLY A 109 18.35 -5.17 2.05
CA GLY A 109 18.84 -6.53 1.78
C GLY A 109 18.97 -7.42 3.01
N ASP A 110 18.53 -6.99 4.19
CA ASP A 110 18.40 -7.87 5.37
C ASP A 110 17.29 -8.90 5.14
N VAL A 111 17.27 -9.94 5.98
CA VAL A 111 16.19 -10.93 5.98
C VAL A 111 14.86 -10.29 6.35
N LEU A 112 13.78 -10.82 5.79
CA LEU A 112 12.41 -10.42 6.12
C LEU A 112 11.84 -11.29 7.25
N PRO A 113 10.92 -10.76 8.08
CA PRO A 113 10.15 -11.56 9.01
C PRO A 113 9.42 -12.70 8.27
N GLN A 114 9.46 -13.90 8.82
CA GLN A 114 8.89 -15.11 8.22
C GLN A 114 7.54 -15.45 8.84
N THR A 115 7.38 -15.27 10.16
CA THR A 115 6.13 -15.58 10.86
C THR A 115 5.07 -14.50 10.57
N GLU A 116 3.79 -14.87 10.56
CA GLU A 116 2.72 -13.89 10.32
C GLU A 116 2.66 -12.84 11.44
N ALA A 117 2.82 -13.28 12.70
CA ALA A 117 2.90 -12.39 13.85
C ALA A 117 4.10 -11.43 13.78
N GLY A 118 5.28 -11.93 13.40
CA GLY A 118 6.48 -11.09 13.24
C GLY A 118 6.36 -10.10 12.08
N LYS A 119 5.75 -10.50 10.95
CA LYS A 119 5.44 -9.60 9.83
C LYS A 119 4.53 -8.46 10.27
N VAL A 120 3.42 -8.78 10.94
CA VAL A 120 2.48 -7.76 11.47
C VAL A 120 3.17 -6.86 12.48
N LEU A 121 3.84 -7.43 13.50
CA LEU A 121 4.50 -6.68 14.56
C LEU A 121 5.59 -5.73 14.01
N SER A 122 6.31 -6.20 13.00
CA SER A 122 7.31 -5.40 12.28
C SER A 122 6.69 -4.21 11.54
N ILE A 123 5.58 -4.43 10.83
CA ILE A 123 4.88 -3.37 10.09
C ILE A 123 4.30 -2.35 11.05
N ILE A 124 3.54 -2.77 12.06
CA ILE A 124 2.85 -1.84 12.98
C ILE A 124 3.83 -0.98 13.78
N ASP A 125 4.99 -1.53 14.20
CA ASP A 125 6.02 -0.78 14.92
C ASP A 125 6.61 0.34 14.06
N LYS A 126 6.88 0.04 12.78
CA LYS A 126 7.41 0.98 11.79
C LYS A 126 6.37 2.01 11.38
N VAL A 127 5.11 1.62 11.20
CA VAL A 127 3.99 2.53 10.92
C VAL A 127 3.82 3.52 12.07
N ASP A 128 3.77 3.05 13.32
CA ASP A 128 3.65 3.93 14.50
C ASP A 128 4.81 4.93 14.56
N ASN A 129 6.06 4.50 14.28
CA ASN A 129 7.21 5.40 14.22
C ASN A 129 7.07 6.48 13.12
N ILE A 130 6.65 6.08 11.92
CA ILE A 130 6.49 6.98 10.77
C ILE A 130 5.41 8.02 11.07
N VAL A 131 4.22 7.58 11.47
CA VAL A 131 3.09 8.49 11.77
C VAL A 131 3.41 9.40 12.96
N ALA A 132 4.01 8.86 14.03
CA ALA A 132 4.48 9.64 15.16
C ALA A 132 5.44 10.76 14.73
N THR A 133 6.45 10.43 13.94
CA THR A 133 7.47 11.39 13.51
C THR A 133 6.90 12.44 12.56
N PHE A 134 6.03 12.03 11.62
CA PHE A 134 5.37 12.97 10.71
C PHE A 134 4.39 13.89 11.43
N SER A 135 3.66 13.40 12.44
CA SER A 135 2.75 14.23 13.24
C SER A 135 3.46 15.39 13.95
N ARG A 136 4.78 15.30 14.09
CA ARG A 136 5.66 16.35 14.63
C ARG A 136 6.30 17.25 13.57
N GLY A 137 5.93 17.09 12.30
CA GLY A 137 6.51 17.82 11.18
C GLY A 137 7.95 17.43 10.86
N LEU A 138 8.43 16.29 11.37
CA LEU A 138 9.81 15.81 11.19
C LEU A 138 9.93 14.91 9.96
N ILE A 139 9.41 15.39 8.84
CA ILE A 139 9.41 14.64 7.57
C ILE A 139 10.82 14.71 6.95
N PRO A 140 11.44 13.58 6.57
CA PRO A 140 12.76 13.57 5.95
C PRO A 140 12.82 14.39 4.66
N THR A 141 13.65 15.44 4.66
CA THR A 141 13.92 16.28 3.48
C THR A 141 15.35 16.08 2.97
N GLY A 142 15.54 16.11 1.65
CA GLY A 142 16.85 15.90 1.03
C GLY A 142 17.51 14.57 1.45
N SER A 143 18.79 14.58 1.81
CA SER A 143 19.52 13.38 2.24
C SER A 143 19.35 13.02 3.72
N GLN A 144 18.79 13.91 4.55
CA GLN A 144 18.70 13.71 5.99
C GLN A 144 17.52 12.78 6.33
N ASP A 145 17.77 11.81 7.21
CA ASP A 145 16.75 10.90 7.76
C ASP A 145 17.16 10.42 9.17
N PRO A 146 17.11 11.31 10.17
CA PRO A 146 17.64 11.01 11.51
C PRO A 146 16.89 9.87 12.22
N TYR A 147 15.64 9.61 11.84
CA TYR A 147 14.79 8.55 12.41
C TYR A 147 14.71 7.30 11.51
N ALA A 148 15.51 7.26 10.43
CA ALA A 148 15.55 6.17 9.46
C ALA A 148 14.16 5.80 8.86
N LEU A 149 13.27 6.77 8.68
CA LEU A 149 11.90 6.55 8.19
C LEU A 149 11.87 6.02 6.76
N ARG A 150 12.82 6.42 5.91
CA ARG A 150 12.95 5.88 4.54
C ARG A 150 13.23 4.38 4.59
N ARG A 151 14.16 3.97 5.45
CA ARG A 151 14.51 2.57 5.65
C ARG A 151 13.35 1.77 6.22
N GLN A 152 12.64 2.33 7.21
CA GLN A 152 11.44 1.70 7.78
C GLN A 152 10.34 1.52 6.73
N THR A 153 10.09 2.52 5.90
CA THR A 153 9.09 2.47 4.82
C THR A 153 9.46 1.41 3.78
N ILE A 154 10.71 1.38 3.31
CA ILE A 154 11.20 0.33 2.40
C ILE A 154 11.07 -1.05 3.04
N GLY A 155 11.34 -1.16 4.35
CA GLY A 155 11.14 -2.40 5.10
C GLY A 155 9.69 -2.89 5.07
N ILE A 156 8.72 -2.00 5.33
CA ILE A 156 7.29 -2.33 5.23
C ILE A 156 6.93 -2.78 3.80
N LEU A 157 7.35 -2.02 2.79
CA LEU A 157 7.07 -2.34 1.39
C LEU A 157 7.63 -3.70 0.99
N ASN A 158 8.86 -4.04 1.39
CA ASN A 158 9.45 -5.33 1.11
C ASN A 158 8.76 -6.48 1.85
N ILE A 159 8.27 -6.27 3.08
CA ILE A 159 7.47 -7.28 3.79
C ILE A 159 6.18 -7.55 3.02
N LEU A 160 5.49 -6.51 2.57
CA LEU A 160 4.26 -6.64 1.79
C LEU A 160 4.51 -7.32 0.43
N LEU A 161 5.53 -6.90 -0.32
CA LEU A 161 5.94 -7.51 -1.59
C LEU A 161 6.36 -8.98 -1.43
N GLY A 162 6.90 -9.36 -0.27
CA GLY A 162 7.28 -10.73 0.06
C GLY A 162 6.17 -11.54 0.73
N SER A 163 4.95 -11.01 0.79
CA SER A 163 3.78 -11.66 1.39
C SER A 163 2.68 -11.88 0.35
N ASP A 164 1.68 -12.68 0.69
CA ASP A 164 0.47 -12.87 -0.13
C ASP A 164 -0.65 -11.86 0.20
N TRP A 165 -0.33 -10.79 0.95
CA TRP A 165 -1.32 -9.83 1.42
C TRP A 165 -1.65 -8.76 0.39
N ASN A 166 -2.87 -8.80 -0.13
CA ASN A 166 -3.46 -7.69 -0.88
C ASN A 166 -4.31 -6.80 0.04
N ILE A 167 -3.65 -5.86 0.73
CA ILE A 167 -4.27 -5.02 1.77
C ILE A 167 -3.88 -3.55 1.63
N SER A 168 -4.75 -2.65 2.09
CA SER A 168 -4.46 -1.22 2.19
C SER A 168 -3.77 -0.89 3.51
N LEU A 169 -2.75 -0.02 3.48
CA LEU A 169 -2.14 0.55 4.69
C LEU A 169 -2.92 1.76 5.24
N ARG A 170 -3.88 2.29 4.49
CA ARG A 170 -4.65 3.48 4.88
C ARG A 170 -5.39 3.31 6.21
N PRO A 171 -6.05 2.16 6.52
CA PRO A 171 -6.70 1.95 7.81
C PRO A 171 -5.72 2.02 8.98
N ILE A 172 -4.54 1.41 8.87
CA ILE A 172 -3.55 1.43 9.96
C ILE A 172 -2.90 2.81 10.14
N PHE A 173 -2.71 3.58 9.06
CA PHE A 173 -2.27 4.98 9.17
C PHE A 173 -3.28 5.81 9.97
N LYS A 174 -4.57 5.71 9.64
CA LYS A 174 -5.64 6.41 10.36
C LYS A 174 -5.72 5.99 11.82
N ALA A 175 -5.71 4.69 12.11
CA ALA A 175 -5.72 4.17 13.47
C ALA A 175 -4.52 4.69 14.28
N SER A 176 -3.32 4.74 13.69
CA SER A 176 -2.12 5.28 14.36
C SER A 176 -2.28 6.77 14.67
N MET A 177 -2.83 7.57 13.76
CA MET A 177 -3.11 9.00 13.98
C MET A 177 -4.10 9.24 15.12
N GLU A 178 -5.15 8.43 15.19
CA GLU A 178 -6.15 8.49 16.27
C GLU A 178 -5.50 8.16 17.62
N LEU A 179 -4.70 7.09 17.69
CA LEU A 179 -4.01 6.67 18.90
C LEU A 179 -2.92 7.67 19.36
N LEU A 180 -2.34 8.42 18.43
CA LEU A 180 -1.40 9.50 18.70
C LEU A 180 -2.09 10.84 19.01
N ASN A 181 -3.43 10.89 19.00
CA ASN A 181 -4.23 12.11 19.20
C ASN A 181 -3.88 13.24 18.22
N VAL A 182 -3.62 12.90 16.95
CA VAL A 182 -3.44 13.90 15.89
C VAL A 182 -4.74 14.68 15.71
N ALA A 183 -4.65 16.01 15.73
CA ALA A 183 -5.81 16.89 15.57
C ALA A 183 -6.56 16.60 14.26
N ALA A 184 -7.89 16.53 14.32
CA ALA A 184 -8.74 16.10 13.21
C ALA A 184 -8.56 16.95 11.94
N ASP A 185 -8.29 18.24 12.08
CA ASP A 185 -8.01 19.17 10.98
C ASP A 185 -6.67 18.93 10.28
N LYS A 186 -5.78 18.14 10.87
CA LYS A 186 -4.46 17.78 10.32
C LYS A 186 -4.36 16.34 9.80
N GLN A 187 -5.36 15.50 10.08
CA GLN A 187 -5.27 14.07 9.74
C GLN A 187 -5.21 13.84 8.23
N GLU A 188 -5.99 14.57 7.42
CA GLU A 188 -5.99 14.37 5.96
C GLU A 188 -4.69 14.83 5.31
N GLU A 189 -4.12 15.95 5.77
CA GLU A 189 -2.80 16.43 5.32
C GLU A 189 -1.71 15.42 5.66
N LEU A 190 -1.70 14.94 6.91
CA LEU A 190 -0.74 13.96 7.39
C LEU A 190 -0.86 12.63 6.62
N LEU A 191 -2.09 12.20 6.32
CA LEU A 191 -2.35 10.98 5.56
C LEU A 191 -1.80 11.11 4.15
N SER A 192 -2.06 12.22 3.47
CA SER A 192 -1.52 12.50 2.15
C SER A 192 0.02 12.48 2.15
N GLN A 193 0.64 13.08 3.17
CA GLN A 193 2.10 13.09 3.31
C GLN A 193 2.68 11.69 3.52
N VAL A 194 2.04 10.85 4.34
CA VAL A 194 2.47 9.46 4.58
C VAL A 194 2.28 8.62 3.31
N GLU A 195 1.14 8.71 2.64
CA GLU A 195 0.85 7.98 1.40
C GLU A 195 1.85 8.38 0.29
N GLU A 196 2.08 9.67 0.06
CA GLU A 196 3.09 10.16 -0.88
C GLU A 196 4.49 9.65 -0.51
N PHE A 197 4.80 9.60 0.79
CA PHE A 197 6.08 9.06 1.25
C PHE A 197 6.22 7.59 0.84
N PHE A 198 5.21 6.75 1.05
CA PHE A 198 5.22 5.35 0.63
C PHE A 198 5.28 5.19 -0.89
N THR A 199 4.44 5.92 -1.64
CA THR A 199 4.40 5.88 -3.11
C THR A 199 5.76 6.19 -3.73
N LEU A 200 6.47 7.21 -3.24
CA LEU A 200 7.81 7.55 -3.74
C LEU A 200 8.84 6.43 -3.47
N ARG A 201 8.72 5.68 -2.36
CA ARG A 201 9.65 4.57 -2.07
C ARG A 201 9.31 3.33 -2.88
N LEU A 202 8.03 3.04 -3.09
CA LEU A 202 7.61 1.98 -3.98
C LEU A 202 8.08 2.24 -5.41
N LYS A 203 7.98 3.49 -5.89
CA LYS A 203 8.59 3.94 -7.15
C LYS A 203 10.08 3.61 -7.22
N ASN A 204 10.86 3.95 -6.19
CA ASN A 204 12.29 3.67 -6.18
C ASN A 204 12.60 2.17 -6.19
N ILE A 205 11.83 1.34 -5.47
CA ILE A 205 11.97 -0.12 -5.49
C ILE A 205 11.77 -0.66 -6.92
N PHE A 206 10.76 -0.17 -7.64
CA PHE A 206 10.54 -0.59 -9.03
C PHE A 206 11.61 -0.07 -9.99
N LEU A 207 12.14 1.14 -9.77
CA LEU A 207 13.28 1.66 -10.54
C LEU A 207 14.54 0.82 -10.34
N ASP A 208 14.83 0.40 -9.11
CA ASP A 208 15.96 -0.47 -8.80
C ASP A 208 15.80 -1.88 -9.43
N ARG A 209 14.56 -2.27 -9.75
CA ARG A 209 14.20 -3.48 -10.51
C ARG A 209 14.15 -3.26 -12.03
N GLU A 210 14.64 -2.13 -12.52
CA GLU A 210 14.69 -1.76 -13.94
C GLU A 210 13.31 -1.67 -14.62
N VAL A 211 12.24 -1.44 -13.86
CA VAL A 211 10.91 -1.18 -14.42
C VAL A 211 10.92 0.18 -15.13
N PRO A 212 10.41 0.30 -16.38
CA PRO A 212 10.42 1.57 -17.10
C PRO A 212 9.64 2.68 -16.39
N HIS A 213 10.18 3.91 -16.42
CA HIS A 213 9.59 5.07 -15.76
C HIS A 213 8.10 5.29 -16.10
N HIS A 214 7.73 5.20 -17.38
CA HIS A 214 6.36 5.38 -17.84
C HIS A 214 5.40 4.32 -17.32
N VAL A 215 5.87 3.08 -17.11
CA VAL A 215 5.07 2.00 -16.49
C VAL A 215 4.81 2.35 -15.03
N ILE A 216 5.85 2.78 -14.30
CA ILE A 216 5.72 3.16 -12.89
C ILE A 216 4.81 4.38 -12.73
N ASP A 217 4.94 5.38 -13.60
CA ASP A 217 4.11 6.58 -13.54
C ASP A 217 2.64 6.27 -13.91
N LEU A 218 2.40 5.31 -14.82
CA LEU A 218 1.06 4.80 -15.11
C LEU A 218 0.43 4.19 -13.85
N LEU A 219 1.07 3.20 -13.23
CA LEU A 219 0.46 2.48 -12.12
C LEU A 219 0.30 3.34 -10.87
N LEU A 220 1.31 4.14 -10.51
CA LEU A 220 1.28 4.98 -9.30
C LEU A 220 0.44 6.25 -9.47
N SER A 221 -0.15 6.49 -10.64
CA SER A 221 -1.20 7.51 -10.80
C SER A 221 -2.53 7.06 -10.16
N ASN A 222 -2.72 5.75 -9.94
CA ASN A 222 -3.83 5.22 -9.17
C ASN A 222 -3.41 5.10 -7.69
N ASN A 223 -3.85 6.06 -6.87
CA ASN A 223 -3.53 6.11 -5.44
C ASN A 223 -4.28 5.07 -4.59
N GLU A 224 -5.18 4.29 -5.18
CA GLU A 224 -5.95 3.26 -4.47
C GLU A 224 -5.29 1.88 -4.50
N LEU A 225 -4.22 1.71 -5.30
CA LEU A 225 -3.53 0.44 -5.43
C LEU A 225 -2.89 0.00 -4.11
N SER A 226 -3.08 -1.27 -3.75
CA SER A 226 -2.23 -1.89 -2.75
C SER A 226 -0.83 -2.15 -3.30
N VAL A 227 0.09 -2.52 -2.41
CA VAL A 227 1.44 -2.95 -2.81
C VAL A 227 1.39 -4.23 -3.67
N ALA A 228 0.46 -5.14 -3.37
CA ALA A 228 0.27 -6.36 -4.16
C ALA A 228 -0.34 -6.05 -5.54
N ASP A 229 -1.29 -5.12 -5.62
CA ASP A 229 -1.86 -4.68 -6.90
C ASP A 229 -0.80 -4.05 -7.79
N ALA A 230 0.02 -3.18 -7.22
CA ALA A 230 1.14 -2.56 -7.92
C ALA A 230 2.12 -3.62 -8.46
N GLU A 231 2.50 -4.61 -7.65
CA GLU A 231 3.37 -5.71 -8.07
C GLU A 231 2.77 -6.55 -9.19
N GLY A 232 1.50 -6.94 -9.04
CA GLY A 232 0.77 -7.73 -10.03
C GLY A 232 0.65 -7.01 -11.37
N LEU A 233 0.30 -5.72 -11.35
CA LEU A 233 0.23 -4.87 -12.53
C LEU A 233 1.60 -4.67 -13.18
N VAL A 234 2.67 -4.40 -12.41
CA VAL A 234 4.03 -4.29 -12.96
C VAL A 234 4.38 -5.55 -13.74
N ASN A 235 4.20 -6.73 -13.13
CA ASN A 235 4.55 -7.99 -13.76
C ASN A 235 3.71 -8.24 -15.04
N ALA A 236 2.41 -7.95 -14.99
CA ALA A 236 1.52 -8.09 -16.14
C ALA A 236 1.84 -7.11 -17.28
N LEU A 237 2.17 -5.86 -16.96
CA LEU A 237 2.56 -4.82 -17.92
C LEU A 237 3.88 -5.14 -18.61
N LEU A 238 4.88 -5.60 -17.85
CA LEU A 238 6.16 -6.02 -18.41
C LEU A 238 6.03 -7.24 -19.32
N ALA A 239 5.11 -8.16 -19.02
CA ALA A 239 4.86 -9.35 -19.83
C ALA A 239 4.10 -9.03 -21.13
N ASN A 240 3.09 -8.16 -21.08
CA ASN A 240 2.23 -7.86 -22.23
C ASN A 240 2.74 -6.69 -23.09
N ARG A 241 3.69 -5.90 -22.59
CA ARG A 241 4.28 -4.72 -23.25
C ARG A 241 3.21 -3.79 -23.84
N ILE A 242 2.11 -3.55 -23.11
CA ILE A 242 1.05 -2.64 -23.60
C ILE A 242 1.58 -1.21 -23.82
N ASP A 243 2.65 -0.86 -23.11
CA ASP A 243 3.41 0.38 -23.26
C ASP A 243 4.08 0.52 -24.64
N GLU A 244 4.30 -0.59 -25.36
CA GLU A 244 4.84 -0.59 -26.73
C GLU A 244 3.73 -0.64 -27.80
N ASN A 245 2.47 -0.83 -27.42
CA ASN A 245 1.35 -0.88 -28.36
C ASN A 245 0.90 0.53 -28.76
N VAL A 246 1.53 1.06 -29.81
CA VAL A 246 1.28 2.42 -30.32
C VAL A 246 -0.19 2.68 -30.64
N GLU A 247 -0.90 1.72 -31.23
CA GLU A 247 -2.30 1.88 -31.61
C GLU A 247 -3.20 2.02 -30.38
N LEU A 248 -2.97 1.17 -29.38
CA LEU A 248 -3.68 1.21 -28.10
C LEU A 248 -3.40 2.53 -27.35
N VAL A 249 -2.13 2.93 -27.22
CA VAL A 249 -1.76 4.17 -26.52
C VAL A 249 -2.39 5.39 -27.19
N GLN A 250 -2.41 5.44 -28.53
CA GLN A 250 -3.06 6.51 -29.28
C GLN A 250 -4.59 6.54 -29.08
N ALA A 251 -5.24 5.38 -29.17
CA ALA A 251 -6.69 5.26 -28.98
C ALA A 251 -7.11 5.74 -27.58
N TYR A 252 -6.44 5.28 -26.53
CA TYR A 252 -6.74 5.68 -25.15
C TYR A 252 -6.31 7.11 -24.82
N THR A 253 -5.22 7.61 -25.40
CA THR A 253 -4.83 9.03 -25.29
C THR A 253 -5.90 9.95 -25.85
N ARG A 254 -6.49 9.60 -27.00
CA ARG A 254 -7.58 10.38 -27.60
C ARG A 254 -8.80 10.41 -26.70
N MET A 255 -9.16 9.27 -26.10
CA MET A 255 -10.26 9.20 -25.14
C MET A 255 -9.98 10.04 -23.90
N TYR A 256 -8.81 9.87 -23.27
CA TYR A 256 -8.40 10.64 -22.09
C TYR A 256 -8.54 12.15 -22.31
N ASN A 257 -8.04 12.67 -23.42
CA ASN A 257 -8.10 14.11 -23.71
C ASN A 257 -9.54 14.65 -23.82
N LEU A 258 -10.52 13.79 -24.14
CA LEU A 258 -11.94 14.15 -24.21
C LEU A 258 -12.65 14.05 -22.85
N VAL A 259 -12.22 13.13 -21.97
CA VAL A 259 -12.99 12.75 -20.78
C VAL A 259 -12.28 12.93 -19.44
N LYS A 260 -11.06 13.48 -19.42
CA LYS A 260 -10.30 13.76 -18.19
C LYS A 260 -11.06 14.60 -17.16
N ASP A 261 -11.94 15.49 -17.61
CA ASP A 261 -12.75 16.38 -16.77
C ASP A 261 -14.23 15.93 -16.73
N VAL A 262 -14.52 14.69 -17.14
CA VAL A 262 -15.88 14.15 -17.25
C VAL A 262 -16.10 13.06 -16.20
N GLU A 263 -17.04 13.33 -15.29
CA GLU A 263 -17.54 12.33 -14.34
C GLU A 263 -18.51 11.37 -15.03
N TYR A 264 -18.37 10.08 -14.73
CA TYR A 264 -19.26 9.07 -15.26
C TYR A 264 -20.59 9.08 -14.51
N THR A 265 -21.68 9.34 -15.23
CA THR A 265 -23.06 9.33 -14.70
C THR A 265 -23.96 8.31 -15.41
N GLY A 266 -23.42 7.60 -16.40
CA GLY A 266 -24.11 6.57 -17.16
C GLY A 266 -24.37 6.97 -18.61
N VAL A 267 -24.39 5.96 -19.49
CA VAL A 267 -24.78 6.12 -20.89
C VAL A 267 -26.29 5.95 -21.01
N ASN A 268 -26.95 6.89 -21.69
CA ASN A 268 -28.34 6.76 -22.08
C ASN A 268 -28.43 6.04 -23.43
N SER A 269 -28.92 4.79 -23.42
CA SER A 269 -29.06 3.95 -24.61
C SER A 269 -30.00 4.53 -25.68
N ASP A 270 -31.01 5.31 -25.27
CA ASP A 270 -32.01 5.88 -26.19
C ASP A 270 -31.43 7.01 -27.04
N LEU A 271 -30.30 7.58 -26.61
CA LEU A 271 -29.58 8.64 -27.33
C LEU A 271 -28.45 8.10 -28.21
N LEU A 272 -28.28 6.77 -28.32
CA LEU A 272 -27.33 6.13 -29.23
C LEU A 272 -27.95 6.02 -30.64
N LYS A 273 -27.49 6.87 -31.56
CA LYS A 273 -27.99 7.00 -32.93
C LYS A 273 -27.25 6.09 -33.90
N GLU A 274 -25.93 6.22 -33.93
CA GLU A 274 -25.09 5.54 -34.93
C GLU A 274 -24.79 4.10 -34.52
N ASP A 275 -24.64 3.20 -35.51
CA ASP A 275 -24.32 1.79 -35.23
C ASP A 275 -22.95 1.64 -34.55
N ALA A 276 -22.01 2.55 -34.82
CA ALA A 276 -20.71 2.59 -34.16
C ALA A 276 -20.82 2.95 -32.66
N GLU A 277 -21.80 3.78 -32.27
CA GLU A 277 -22.05 4.10 -30.85
C GLU A 277 -22.58 2.88 -30.10
N LYS A 278 -23.54 2.17 -30.70
CA LYS A 278 -24.12 0.95 -30.12
C LYS A 278 -23.07 -0.15 -29.99
N ALA A 279 -22.25 -0.33 -31.03
CA ALA A 279 -21.17 -1.30 -31.03
C ALA A 279 -20.11 -1.00 -29.95
N LEU A 280 -19.70 0.27 -29.81
CA LEU A 280 -18.77 0.67 -28.75
C LEU A 280 -19.41 0.50 -27.37
N PHE A 281 -20.69 0.84 -27.20
CA PHE A 281 -21.38 0.67 -25.92
C PHE A 281 -21.44 -0.78 -25.47
N GLU A 282 -21.80 -1.70 -26.39
CA GLU A 282 -21.82 -3.13 -26.10
C GLU A 282 -20.42 -3.66 -25.76
N ALA A 283 -19.41 -3.31 -26.56
CA ALA A 283 -18.03 -3.74 -26.35
C ALA A 283 -17.47 -3.19 -25.03
N ALA A 284 -17.65 -1.89 -24.76
CA ALA A 284 -17.16 -1.23 -23.56
C ALA A 284 -17.85 -1.75 -22.29
N SER A 285 -19.15 -2.05 -22.34
CA SER A 285 -19.86 -2.64 -21.19
C SER A 285 -19.30 -4.03 -20.86
N LYS A 286 -19.14 -4.90 -21.88
CA LYS A 286 -18.54 -6.24 -21.71
C LYS A 286 -17.09 -6.17 -21.21
N ALA A 287 -16.30 -5.26 -21.77
CA ALA A 287 -14.91 -5.05 -21.36
C ALA A 287 -14.82 -4.51 -19.92
N SER A 288 -15.69 -3.59 -19.52
CA SER A 288 -15.75 -3.09 -18.14
C SER A 288 -16.11 -4.19 -17.15
N GLU A 289 -17.08 -5.06 -17.48
CA GLU A 289 -17.42 -6.22 -16.67
C GLU A 289 -16.25 -7.22 -16.58
N ALA A 290 -15.59 -7.50 -17.72
CA ALA A 290 -14.44 -8.41 -17.76
C ALA A 290 -13.24 -7.86 -16.98
N SER A 291 -12.93 -6.57 -17.08
CA SER A 291 -11.87 -5.92 -16.30
C SER A 291 -12.16 -5.95 -14.81
N LEU A 292 -13.40 -5.69 -14.39
CA LEU A 292 -13.78 -5.76 -12.98
C LEU A 292 -13.69 -7.19 -12.45
N ALA A 293 -14.20 -8.17 -13.20
CA ALA A 293 -14.11 -9.58 -12.81
C ALA A 293 -12.64 -10.06 -12.71
N ALA A 294 -11.79 -9.63 -13.64
CA ALA A 294 -10.36 -9.92 -13.60
C ALA A 294 -9.66 -9.25 -12.40
N TRP A 295 -10.04 -8.00 -12.10
CA TRP A 295 -9.55 -7.27 -10.93
C TRP A 295 -9.90 -7.97 -9.62
N GLU A 296 -11.17 -8.33 -9.44
CA GLU A 296 -11.67 -9.05 -8.26
C GLU A 296 -11.02 -10.44 -8.11
N ALA A 297 -10.62 -11.07 -9.22
CA ALA A 297 -9.90 -12.33 -9.22
C ALA A 297 -8.37 -12.20 -9.05
N ASN A 298 -7.84 -10.98 -8.92
CA ASN A 298 -6.40 -10.68 -8.96
C ASN A 298 -5.70 -11.21 -10.24
N ASP A 299 -6.43 -11.35 -11.36
CA ASP A 299 -5.87 -11.73 -12.66
C ASP A 299 -5.38 -10.49 -13.40
N TYR A 300 -4.26 -9.94 -12.94
CA TYR A 300 -3.67 -8.74 -13.53
C TYR A 300 -3.28 -8.92 -15.01
N THR A 301 -3.00 -10.16 -15.44
CA THR A 301 -2.71 -10.46 -16.85
C THR A 301 -3.95 -10.24 -17.72
N ALA A 302 -5.12 -10.71 -17.27
CA ALA A 302 -6.37 -10.41 -17.93
C ALA A 302 -6.68 -8.91 -17.88
N VAL A 303 -6.51 -8.24 -16.73
CA VAL A 303 -6.75 -6.78 -16.57
C VAL A 303 -6.01 -5.98 -17.63
N VAL A 304 -4.70 -6.22 -17.83
CA VAL A 304 -3.90 -5.48 -18.82
C VAL A 304 -4.19 -5.86 -20.27
N ALA A 305 -4.81 -7.03 -20.51
CA ALA A 305 -5.15 -7.50 -21.85
C ALA A 305 -6.49 -6.95 -22.37
N VAL A 306 -7.46 -6.69 -21.47
CA VAL A 306 -8.80 -6.21 -21.86
C VAL A 306 -8.77 -4.93 -22.71
N PRO A 307 -7.97 -3.88 -22.40
CA PRO A 307 -7.96 -2.64 -23.18
C PRO A 307 -7.70 -2.84 -24.68
N ALA A 308 -6.83 -3.79 -25.05
CA ALA A 308 -6.53 -4.07 -26.44
C ALA A 308 -7.75 -4.56 -27.23
N THR A 309 -8.70 -5.22 -26.57
CA THR A 309 -9.91 -5.75 -27.21
C THR A 309 -10.86 -4.65 -27.69
N LEU A 310 -10.78 -3.45 -27.10
CA LEU A 310 -11.64 -2.31 -27.46
C LEU A 310 -11.11 -1.49 -28.64
N VAL A 311 -9.82 -1.58 -28.96
CA VAL A 311 -9.16 -0.72 -29.97
C VAL A 311 -9.92 -0.69 -31.30
N PRO A 312 -10.39 -1.82 -31.88
CA PRO A 312 -11.15 -1.80 -33.13
C PRO A 312 -12.48 -1.02 -33.02
N ALA A 313 -13.21 -1.17 -31.91
CA ALA A 313 -14.48 -0.47 -31.69
C ALA A 313 -14.26 1.02 -31.45
N ILE A 314 -13.19 1.39 -30.74
CA ILE A 314 -12.79 2.77 -30.49
C ILE A 314 -12.44 3.47 -31.81
N ASN A 315 -11.62 2.84 -32.65
CA ASN A 315 -11.22 3.40 -33.94
C ASN A 315 -12.44 3.63 -34.84
N LYS A 316 -13.31 2.61 -34.97
CA LYS A 316 -14.55 2.74 -35.74
C LYS A 316 -15.46 3.85 -35.22
N PHE A 317 -15.65 3.94 -33.90
CA PHE A 317 -16.42 5.03 -33.30
C PHE A 317 -15.86 6.40 -33.68
N PHE A 318 -14.55 6.57 -33.60
CA PHE A 318 -13.91 7.85 -33.90
C PHE A 318 -13.79 8.19 -35.40
N GLU A 319 -13.92 7.20 -36.27
CA GLU A 319 -14.04 7.36 -37.73
C GLU A 319 -15.47 7.76 -38.12
N ASP A 320 -16.48 7.10 -37.54
CA ASP A 320 -17.89 7.24 -37.93
C ASP A 320 -18.64 8.33 -37.14
N VAL A 321 -18.17 8.70 -35.95
CA VAL A 321 -18.92 9.53 -34.98
C VAL A 321 -18.17 10.80 -34.59
N MET A 322 -18.83 11.95 -34.80
CA MET A 322 -18.35 13.24 -34.32
C MET A 322 -18.78 13.48 -32.87
N VAL A 323 -17.86 13.32 -31.91
CA VAL A 323 -18.17 13.46 -30.47
C VAL A 323 -18.75 14.83 -30.11
N MET A 324 -18.22 15.90 -30.70
CA MET A 324 -18.69 17.27 -30.47
C MET A 324 -19.92 17.58 -31.34
N ASP A 325 -21.05 16.96 -31.01
CA ASP A 325 -22.33 17.19 -31.68
C ASP A 325 -22.90 18.59 -31.36
N LYS A 326 -23.79 19.08 -32.24
CA LYS A 326 -24.52 20.34 -32.03
C LYS A 326 -25.64 20.19 -31.00
N ASP A 327 -26.19 18.99 -30.87
CA ASP A 327 -27.15 18.65 -29.83
C ASP A 327 -26.39 18.33 -28.53
N GLU A 328 -26.58 19.17 -27.51
CA GLU A 328 -25.90 19.03 -26.22
C GLU A 328 -26.24 17.71 -25.51
N ALA A 329 -27.46 17.15 -25.70
CA ALA A 329 -27.82 15.88 -25.10
C ALA A 329 -27.04 14.71 -25.73
N ILE A 330 -26.86 14.74 -27.05
CA ILE A 330 -26.09 13.72 -27.79
C ILE A 330 -24.61 13.84 -27.44
N LYS A 331 -24.07 15.06 -27.46
CA LYS A 331 -22.68 15.32 -27.09
C LYS A 331 -22.38 14.83 -25.67
N ALA A 332 -23.23 15.17 -24.69
CA ALA A 332 -23.08 14.69 -23.32
C ALA A 332 -23.10 13.15 -23.26
N ASN A 333 -24.03 12.51 -23.96
CA ASN A 333 -24.12 11.04 -23.99
C ASN A 333 -22.89 10.38 -24.63
N ARG A 334 -22.38 10.94 -25.73
CA ARG A 334 -21.15 10.47 -26.39
C ARG A 334 -19.93 10.58 -25.47
N LEU A 335 -19.83 11.66 -24.68
CA LEU A 335 -18.76 11.80 -23.67
C LEU A 335 -18.88 10.74 -22.57
N GLN A 336 -20.10 10.41 -22.12
CA GLN A 336 -20.33 9.31 -21.18
C GLN A 336 -19.92 7.95 -21.75
N LEU A 337 -20.21 7.71 -23.04
CA LEU A 337 -19.78 6.49 -23.73
C LEU A 337 -18.25 6.39 -23.82
N VAL A 338 -17.57 7.48 -24.17
CA VAL A 338 -16.10 7.53 -24.19
C VAL A 338 -15.54 7.34 -22.78
N ARG A 339 -16.19 7.88 -21.73
CA ARG A 339 -15.76 7.71 -20.34
C ARG A 339 -15.88 6.26 -19.87
N LEU A 340 -16.94 5.55 -20.27
CA LEU A 340 -17.11 4.12 -20.04
C LEU A 340 -16.02 3.30 -20.75
N ALA A 341 -15.74 3.58 -22.03
CA ALA A 341 -14.67 2.87 -22.74
C ALA A 341 -13.28 3.15 -22.13
N TYR A 342 -13.05 4.37 -21.64
CA TYR A 342 -11.81 4.76 -20.98
C TYR A 342 -11.62 4.12 -19.59
N SER A 343 -12.70 3.79 -18.85
CA SER A 343 -12.58 3.21 -17.49
C SER A 343 -11.82 1.88 -17.48
N VAL A 344 -11.91 1.12 -18.57
CA VAL A 344 -11.20 -0.15 -18.79
C VAL A 344 -9.68 0.01 -18.72
N MET A 345 -9.14 1.16 -19.15
CA MET A 345 -7.72 1.49 -18.98
C MET A 345 -7.45 2.19 -17.66
N ALA A 346 -8.38 3.03 -17.20
CA ALA A 346 -8.22 3.81 -15.98
C ALA A 346 -8.05 2.95 -14.72
N ILE A 347 -8.50 1.69 -14.72
CA ILE A 347 -8.25 0.75 -13.64
C ILE A 347 -6.75 0.44 -13.45
N ILE A 348 -5.97 0.45 -14.53
CA ILE A 348 -4.52 0.26 -14.51
C ILE A 348 -3.83 1.55 -14.09
N GLY A 349 -4.30 2.69 -14.61
CA GLY A 349 -3.76 4.01 -14.33
C GLY A 349 -4.10 5.05 -15.39
N ASP A 350 -3.59 6.27 -15.22
CA ASP A 350 -3.71 7.36 -16.17
C ASP A 350 -2.78 7.16 -17.38
N ILE A 351 -3.39 6.90 -18.55
CA ILE A 351 -2.69 6.67 -19.82
C ILE A 351 -1.79 7.85 -20.23
N SER A 352 -2.00 9.05 -19.69
CA SER A 352 -1.14 10.21 -19.98
C SER A 352 0.31 10.01 -19.55
N ALA A 353 0.59 9.07 -18.64
CA ALA A 353 1.94 8.67 -18.26
C ALA A 353 2.70 7.90 -19.37
N LEU A 354 1.99 7.35 -20.37
CA LEU A 354 2.58 6.62 -21.51
C LEU A 354 2.85 7.50 -22.74
N LYS A 355 2.67 8.82 -22.63
CA LYS A 355 2.78 9.77 -23.75
C LYS A 355 4.20 10.19 -24.11
#